data_AF-A0A4R4U7J1-F1
#
_entry.id   AF-A0A4R4U7J1-F1
#
_cell.length_a   1.000
_cell.length_b   1.000
_cell.length_c   1.000
_cell.angle_alpha   90.00
_cell.angle_beta   90.00
_cell.angle_gamma   90.00
#
_symmetry.space_group_name_H-M   'P 1'
#
loop_
_entity.id
_entity.type
_entity.pdbx_description
1 polymer ?
#
loop_
_entity_poly.entity_id
_entity_poly.type
_entity_poly.pdbx_seq_one_letter_code
_entity_poly.pdbx_strand_id
1 'polypeptide(L)' 'MSMQRRTFLSLGAVAAVGAGTSLLGAGRAIADPAPTTPFAVGVRRYDWRRGNRPCTTYVYYPATGTAGGNPVTNA' A
#
# COMPACT_ATOMS: atom_id res chain seq x y z
N MET A 1 19.76 3.28 19.77
CA MET A 1 19.21 2.95 18.44
C MET A 1 18.92 4.27 17.74
N SER A 2 19.83 4.77 16.89
CA SER A 2 19.70 6.08 16.23
C SER A 2 19.04 5.90 14.86
N MET A 3 18.00 6.70 14.58
CA MET A 3 17.36 6.73 13.27
C MET A 3 18.04 7.81 12.41
N GLN A 4 18.69 7.36 11.34
CA GLN A 4 19.28 8.24 10.34
C GLN A 4 18.17 8.94 9.55
N ARG A 5 18.04 10.25 9.72
CA ARG A 5 17.10 11.10 8.98
C ARG A 5 17.58 11.21 7.53
N ARG A 6 16.75 10.75 6.59
CA ARG A 6 17.05 10.78 5.15
C ARG A 6 16.76 12.18 4.64
N THR A 7 17.82 12.95 4.42
CA THR A 7 17.76 14.26 3.77
C THR A 7 17.40 14.05 2.30
N PHE A 8 16.27 14.60 1.87
CA PHE A 8 15.90 14.64 0.45
C PHE A 8 16.86 15.59 -0.27
N LEU A 9 17.59 15.06 -1.25
CA LEU A 9 18.41 15.84 -2.18
C LEU A 9 17.47 16.51 -3.18
N SER A 10 17.31 17.82 -3.06
CA SER A 10 16.55 18.65 -4.00
C SER A 10 17.25 18.70 -5.35
N LEU A 11 16.52 18.27 -6.37
CA LEU A 11 16.80 18.33 -7.81
C LEU A 11 17.59 19.57 -8.23
N GLY A 12 18.78 19.33 -8.78
CA GLY A 12 19.39 20.22 -9.76
C GLY A 12 18.75 19.96 -11.12
N ALA A 13 18.10 20.98 -11.69
CA ALA A 13 17.63 20.95 -13.07
C ALA A 13 18.82 21.14 -14.00
N VAL A 14 19.22 20.07 -14.72
CA VAL A 14 20.04 20.18 -15.92
C VAL A 14 19.49 19.22 -16.97
N ALA A 15 19.01 19.81 -18.05
CA ALA A 15 18.58 19.11 -19.25
C ALA A 15 19.79 18.41 -19.90
N ALA A 16 19.66 17.11 -20.15
CA ALA A 16 20.50 16.39 -21.09
C ALA A 16 19.63 15.37 -21.84
N VAL A 17 19.42 15.66 -23.12
CA VAL A 17 18.86 14.75 -24.12
C VAL A 17 19.80 13.56 -24.24
N GLY A 18 19.30 12.34 -24.06
CA GLY A 18 20.07 11.12 -24.25
C GLY A 18 19.18 9.89 -24.10
N ALA A 19 18.93 9.19 -25.21
CA ALA A 19 18.14 7.97 -25.26
C ALA A 19 18.71 6.90 -24.31
N GLY A 20 17.88 6.38 -23.40
CA GLY A 20 18.30 5.36 -22.45
C GLY A 20 17.14 4.79 -21.65
N THR A 21 16.54 3.73 -22.18
CA THR A 21 15.78 2.69 -21.45
C THR A 21 14.67 3.18 -20.52
N SER A 22 13.44 3.27 -21.05
CA SER A 22 12.21 3.16 -20.26
C SER A 22 12.11 1.76 -19.62
N LEU A 23 12.84 1.51 -18.53
CA LEU A 23 12.83 0.22 -17.82
C LEU A 23 11.64 0.08 -16.86
N LEU A 24 10.92 1.16 -16.61
CA LEU A 24 9.65 1.14 -15.89
C LEU A 24 8.61 1.61 -16.89
N GLY A 25 7.99 0.67 -17.61
CA GLY A 25 6.85 0.97 -18.45
C GLY A 25 5.87 1.78 -17.62
N ALA A 26 5.66 3.04 -17.98
CA ALA A 26 4.62 3.89 -17.40
C ALA A 26 3.28 3.39 -17.95
N GLY A 27 2.93 2.15 -17.62
CA GLY A 27 1.58 1.65 -17.79
C GLY A 27 0.69 2.57 -16.99
N ARG A 28 -0.19 3.29 -17.68
CA ARG A 28 -1.29 3.99 -17.03
C ARG A 28 -2.00 2.94 -16.19
N ALA A 29 -1.88 3.03 -14.86
CA ALA A 29 -2.69 2.20 -13.98
C ALA A 29 -4.13 2.62 -14.24
N ILE A 30 -4.84 1.84 -15.06
CA ILE A 30 -6.27 1.98 -15.22
C ILE A 30 -6.84 1.55 -13.87
N ALA A 31 -7.20 2.52 -13.04
CA ALA A 31 -7.94 2.24 -11.83
C ALA A 31 -9.30 1.67 -12.28
N ASP A 32 -9.63 0.49 -11.76
CA ASP A 32 -10.95 -0.09 -11.93
C ASP A 32 -11.99 0.91 -11.37
N PRO A 33 -13.16 1.11 -12.01
CA PRO A 33 -14.18 1.99 -11.49
C PRO A 33 -14.53 1.59 -10.06
N ALA A 34 -14.73 2.59 -9.20
CA ALA A 34 -15.15 2.33 -7.83
C ALA A 34 -16.48 1.55 -7.82
N PRO A 35 -16.66 0.58 -6.92
CA PRO A 35 -17.92 -0.13 -6.77
C PRO A 35 -19.07 0.86 -6.60
N THR A 36 -20.10 0.75 -7.43
CA THR A 36 -21.27 1.67 -7.40
C THR A 36 -22.25 1.32 -6.28
N THR A 37 -22.19 0.10 -5.75
CA THR A 37 -23.03 -0.36 -4.64
C THR A 37 -22.26 -0.21 -3.34
N PRO A 38 -22.74 0.61 -2.38
CA PRO A 38 -22.11 0.73 -1.08
C PRO A 38 -22.16 -0.59 -0.29
N PHE A 39 -21.10 -0.88 0.46
CA PHE A 39 -21.03 -1.99 1.39
C PHE A 39 -20.28 -1.59 2.66
N ALA A 40 -20.57 -2.27 3.77
CA ALA A 40 -19.79 -2.10 4.98
C ALA A 40 -18.41 -2.75 4.79
N VAL A 41 -17.35 -2.08 5.23
CA VAL A 41 -16.00 -2.63 5.18
C VAL A 41 -15.66 -3.28 6.52
N GLY A 42 -15.46 -4.60 6.50
CA GLY A 42 -14.89 -5.34 7.62
C GLY A 42 -13.37 -5.37 7.57
N VAL A 43 -12.73 -5.58 8.71
CA VAL A 43 -11.25 -5.70 8.80
C VAL A 43 -10.84 -6.86 9.70
N ARG A 44 -9.89 -7.66 9.21
CA ARG A 44 -9.20 -8.72 9.96
C ARG A 44 -7.73 -8.39 10.08
N ARG A 45 -7.16 -8.66 11.25
CA ARG A 45 -5.73 -8.54 11.51
C ARG A 45 -5.13 -9.92 11.68
N TYR A 46 -4.11 -10.21 10.90
CA TYR A 46 -3.29 -11.41 11.03
C TYR A 46 -1.90 -11.02 11.49
N ASP A 47 -1.44 -11.63 12.57
CA ASP A 47 -0.07 -11.47 13.06
C ASP A 47 0.76 -12.68 12.65
N TRP A 48 1.23 -12.69 11.41
CA TRP A 48 2.06 -13.77 10.89
C TRP A 48 3.54 -13.55 11.18
N ARG A 49 4.34 -14.60 10.99
CA ARG A 49 5.81 -14.53 11.03
C ARG A 49 6.41 -15.25 9.84
N ARG A 50 7.47 -14.66 9.29
CA ARG A 50 8.40 -15.33 8.38
C ARG A 50 9.72 -15.53 9.14
N GLY A 51 9.91 -16.72 9.71
CA GLY A 51 11.01 -16.96 10.65
C GLY A 51 10.94 -15.99 11.83
N ASN A 52 12.00 -15.23 12.06
CA ASN A 52 12.05 -14.26 13.16
C ASN A 52 11.38 -12.91 12.83
N ARG A 53 10.92 -12.69 11.59
CA ARG A 53 10.36 -11.41 11.16
C ARG A 53 8.83 -11.39 11.33
N PRO A 54 8.26 -10.47 12.12
CA PRO A 54 6.80 -10.30 12.20
C PRO A 54 6.26 -9.70 10.89
N CYS A 55 5.07 -10.11 10.52
CA CYS A 55 4.30 -9.64 9.37
C CYS A 55 2.85 -9.43 9.84
N THR A 56 2.55 -8.22 10.32
CA THR A 56 1.17 -7.83 10.64
C THR A 56 0.46 -7.41 9.36
N THR A 57 -0.60 -8.14 9.01
CA THR A 57 -1.38 -7.93 7.79
C THR A 57 -2.81 -7.56 8.16
N TYR A 58 -3.34 -6.52 7.51
CA TYR A 58 -4.74 -6.13 7.59
C TYR A 58 -5.44 -6.48 6.29
N VAL A 59 -6.53 -7.24 6.38
CA VAL A 59 -7.37 -7.59 5.23
C VAL A 59 -8.69 -6.86 5.36
N TYR A 60 -8.97 -5.99 4.40
CA TYR A 60 -10.22 -5.26 4.27
C TYR A 60 -11.12 -5.99 3.26
N TYR A 61 -12.37 -6.23 3.62
CA TYR A 61 -13.28 -7.01 2.78
C TYR A 61 -14.72 -6.49 2.90
N PRO A 62 -15.57 -6.69 1.86
CA PRO A 62 -17.00 -6.42 1.96
C PRO A 62 -17.64 -7.27 3.06
N ALA A 63 -18.30 -6.62 3.99
CA ALA A 63 -18.96 -7.24 5.13
C ALA A 63 -20.44 -6.84 5.16
N THR A 64 -21.24 -7.68 5.80
CA THR A 64 -22.62 -7.35 6.17
C THR A 64 -22.65 -6.59 7.49
N GLY A 65 -23.62 -5.70 7.68
CA GLY A 65 -23.84 -4.98 8.94
C GLY A 65 -23.27 -3.57 8.95
N THR A 66 -22.87 -3.09 10.12
CA THR A 66 -22.38 -1.72 10.32
C THR A 66 -20.93 -1.59 9.88
N ALA A 67 -20.61 -0.54 9.13
CA ALA A 67 -19.24 -0.24 8.73
C ALA A 67 -18.37 0.16 9.93
N GLY A 68 -17.12 -0.29 9.93
CA GLY A 68 -16.16 -0.03 11.00
C GLY A 68 -16.16 -1.10 12.10
N GLY A 69 -15.42 -0.83 13.18
CA GLY A 69 -15.19 -1.76 14.27
C GLY A 69 -13.73 -2.14 14.45
N ASN A 70 -13.42 -2.77 15.59
CA ASN A 70 -12.07 -3.23 15.86
C ASN A 70 -11.72 -4.45 14.97
N PRO A 71 -10.47 -4.54 14.46
CA PRO A 71 -10.05 -5.71 13.71
C PRO A 71 -10.22 -7.01 14.49
N VAL A 72 -10.81 -8.00 13.85
CA VAL A 72 -10.83 -9.36 14.39
C VAL A 72 -9.41 -9.93 14.28
N THR A 73 -8.82 -10.32 15.42
CA THR A 73 -7.45 -10.83 15.48
C THR A 73 -7.36 -12.33 15.21
N ASN A 74 -6.41 -12.72 14.36
CA ASN A 74 -6.04 -14.11 14.03
C ASN A 74 -7.21 -14.98 13.54
N ALA A 75 -8.02 -14.43 12.63
CA ALA A 75 -9.21 -15.09 12.11
C ALA A 75 -9.28 -15.01 10.60
#